data_AF-A0A1L8E1N2-F1
#
_entry.id   AF-A0A1L8E1N2-F1
#
_cell.length_a   1.000
_cell.length_b   1.000
_cell.length_c   1.000
_cell.angle_alpha   90.00
_cell.angle_beta   90.00
_cell.angle_gamma   90.00
#
_symmetry.space_group_name_H-M   'P 1'
#
loop_
_entity.id
_entity.type
_entity.pdbx_description
1 polymer ?
#
loop_
_entity_poly.entity_id
_entity_poly.type
_entity_poly.pdbx_seq_one_letter_code
_entity_poly.pdbx_strand_id
1 'polypeptide(L)'
;MTMRGLIGLIGLFSAVAAIRVQASPKWGYECVQGRCKKVESLNREDVVSLGVCRLFCGEDVGTLWPKPTGTVKVGNTLAHIDIDGILFKFPDYQTQQDYWEQSQQRFFDQIKAKVVKNHVLRKGGKKVVVDVVVDKEDLTFDFNTDESYRVDVKEDEGNVGVKIVAPTYYGARHGVETLSQLIVYDNLRTELQIPSSVNIEDAPTFKHRGVSLDTSRNYFSVEAIKKTIDALAMVKLNTFHWHITDSHSFPVHIKSHPELADYGAYSPEQVYTADDVRDVVRYARIRGVRVIPEFDAPAHVGEGWQKKNMTVCFNAQPWSRYCVEPPCGQLDPSNDALYDVLEDIYREFNEMFEQPFVFHMGGDEVSVSCWNSSVELQQWMLKRGWQLEESDFMRLWGHFQDNAIQRWDKVARTKVPIILWTSRLTDVPYVDDYLDKDRYIIQIWTKGDDPKIEDLLNRGFNLIFSNYDALYFDCGFQGWVSDGHNWCSPYIGWQTVYENSLSALAGSKVKQVLGAEAALWSEQVDDFALDSRFWPRTSALAERLWTDPTDTWRDAESRMLIHRERLVENGIAADSLQPQWCIQNEGDCPNLL
;
A
#
# COMPACT_ATOMS: atom_id res chain seq x y z
N MET A 1 -68.04 3.08 62.67
CA MET A 1 -67.44 2.13 61.71
C MET A 1 -66.88 2.96 60.56
N THR A 2 -65.63 3.42 60.67
CA THR A 2 -64.40 2.82 60.11
C THR A 2 -64.35 2.92 58.57
N MET A 3 -63.66 3.90 57.96
CA MET A 3 -62.20 4.05 57.75
C MET A 3 -61.66 3.28 56.54
N ARG A 4 -61.06 4.01 55.58
CA ARG A 4 -59.86 3.75 54.75
C ARG A 4 -59.93 4.67 53.52
N GLY A 5 -58.98 5.55 53.19
CA GLY A 5 -57.61 5.73 53.66
C GLY A 5 -56.74 6.05 52.43
N LEU A 6 -56.63 7.34 52.08
CA LEU A 6 -55.72 7.87 51.07
C LEU A 6 -54.33 8.03 51.72
N ILE A 7 -53.29 7.43 51.16
CA ILE A 7 -51.90 7.68 51.58
C ILE A 7 -51.12 8.10 50.33
N GLY A 8 -50.71 9.37 50.31
CA GLY A 8 -49.65 9.86 49.46
C GLY A 8 -48.29 9.50 50.07
N LEU A 9 -47.32 9.17 49.22
CA LEU A 9 -45.91 9.09 49.60
C LEU A 9 -45.12 10.11 48.76
N ILE A 10 -44.61 11.11 49.46
CA ILE A 10 -43.59 12.04 49.00
C ILE A 10 -42.25 11.31 49.11
N GLY A 11 -41.60 11.04 47.98
CA GLY A 11 -40.24 10.51 47.93
C GLY A 11 -39.23 11.63 47.75
N LEU A 12 -38.46 11.94 48.79
CA LEU A 12 -37.25 12.74 48.74
C LEU A 12 -36.24 12.09 47.76
N PHE A 13 -35.93 12.76 46.65
CA PHE A 13 -34.71 12.45 45.89
C PHE A 13 -33.53 13.15 46.56
N SER A 14 -32.82 12.42 47.43
CA SER A 14 -31.49 12.81 47.87
C SER A 14 -30.53 12.78 46.68
N ALA A 15 -30.06 13.96 46.26
CA ALA A 15 -28.95 14.09 45.34
C ALA A 15 -27.67 13.59 46.02
N VAL A 16 -27.36 12.30 45.85
CA VAL A 16 -26.02 11.78 46.11
C VAL A 16 -25.17 12.23 44.93
N ALA A 17 -24.42 13.32 45.14
CA ALA A 17 -23.29 13.65 44.28
C ALA A 17 -22.30 12.48 44.36
N ALA A 18 -22.35 11.59 43.37
CA ALA A 18 -21.34 10.58 43.17
C ALA A 18 -20.05 11.32 42.78
N ILE A 19 -19.22 11.64 43.77
CA ILE A 19 -17.80 11.88 43.57
C ILE A 19 -17.26 10.57 42.98
N ARG A 20 -17.18 10.48 41.65
CA ARG A 20 -16.35 9.48 40.99
C ARG A 20 -14.92 9.79 41.41
N VAL A 21 -14.46 9.13 42.47
CA VAL A 21 -13.03 8.97 42.72
C VAL A 21 -12.50 8.25 41.48
N GLN A 22 -11.93 9.02 40.56
CA GLN A 22 -11.30 8.50 39.36
C GLN A 22 -10.07 7.74 39.86
N ALA A 23 -10.21 6.41 40.00
CA ALA A 23 -9.16 5.54 40.49
C ALA A 23 -7.84 5.92 39.81
N SER A 24 -6.83 6.30 40.59
CA SER A 24 -5.48 6.51 40.06
C SER A 24 -5.08 5.24 39.28
N PRO A 25 -4.56 5.36 38.04
CA PRO A 25 -3.93 4.26 37.35
C PRO A 25 -2.91 3.69 38.31
N LYS A 26 -3.07 2.41 38.62
CA LYS A 26 -2.08 1.69 39.42
C LYS A 26 -0.79 1.49 38.63
N TRP A 27 -0.82 1.65 37.31
CA TRP A 27 0.27 1.30 36.41
C TRP A 27 0.71 2.50 35.58
N GLY A 28 2.02 2.66 35.45
CA GLY A 28 2.67 3.49 34.45
C GLY A 28 3.94 2.81 33.97
N TYR A 29 4.81 3.56 33.30
CA TYR A 29 6.03 3.04 32.70
C TYR A 29 7.25 3.86 33.12
N GLU A 30 8.37 3.16 33.27
CA GLU A 30 9.70 3.72 33.44
C GLU A 30 10.62 3.15 32.36
N CYS A 31 11.57 3.97 31.90
CA CYS A 31 12.59 3.49 30.98
C CYS A 31 13.72 2.80 31.74
N VAL A 32 13.85 1.48 31.54
CA VAL A 32 14.88 0.66 32.19
C VAL A 32 15.68 -0.05 31.11
N GLN A 33 16.97 0.28 30.98
CA GLN A 33 17.88 -0.32 29.99
C GLN A 33 17.34 -0.24 28.55
N GLY A 34 16.77 0.90 28.18
CA GLY A 34 16.20 1.12 26.84
C GLY A 34 14.88 0.39 26.59
N ARG A 35 14.21 -0.11 27.63
CA ARG A 35 12.90 -0.76 27.53
C ARG A 35 11.86 -0.13 28.45
N CYS A 36 10.63 -0.06 27.99
CA CYS A 36 9.50 0.41 28.78
C CYS A 36 9.01 -0.65 29.75
N LYS A 37 9.44 -0.54 31.01
CA LYS A 37 9.03 -1.44 32.07
C LYS A 37 7.76 -0.94 32.74
N LYS A 38 6.75 -1.80 32.80
CA LYS A 38 5.51 -1.53 33.52
C LYS A 38 5.75 -1.57 35.03
N VAL A 39 5.38 -0.51 35.74
CA VAL A 39 5.61 -0.35 37.19
C VAL A 39 4.34 0.08 37.90
N GLU A 40 4.19 -0.37 39.15
CA GLU A 40 3.10 0.10 40.01
C GLU A 40 3.47 1.47 40.60
N SER A 41 2.57 2.44 40.50
CA SER A 41 2.72 3.74 41.18
C SER A 41 1.39 4.25 41.70
N LEU A 42 1.42 4.80 42.92
CA LEU A 42 0.28 5.50 43.53
C LEU A 42 0.21 6.98 43.13
N ASN A 43 1.31 7.52 42.59
CA ASN A 43 1.43 8.90 42.16
C ASN A 43 1.68 8.96 40.64
N ARG A 44 0.72 9.53 39.91
CA ARG A 44 0.80 9.61 38.45
C ARG A 44 1.95 10.47 37.95
N GLU A 45 2.48 11.38 38.79
CA GLU A 45 3.58 12.25 38.39
C GLU A 45 4.94 11.53 38.33
N ASP A 46 5.05 10.37 38.98
CA ASP A 46 6.30 9.61 39.02
C ASP A 46 6.45 8.68 37.81
N VAL A 47 5.42 8.56 36.97
CA VAL A 47 5.37 7.63 35.84
C VAL A 47 4.84 8.28 34.57
N VAL A 48 5.12 7.65 33.43
CA VAL A 48 4.61 8.07 32.12
C VAL A 48 3.69 7.02 31.48
N SER A 49 2.90 7.42 30.50
CA SER A 49 2.12 6.48 29.69
C SER A 49 3.04 5.60 28.83
N LEU A 50 2.50 4.50 28.29
CA LEU A 50 3.24 3.64 27.37
C LEU A 50 3.71 4.42 26.13
N GLY A 51 2.83 5.21 25.52
CA GLY A 51 3.15 5.98 24.32
C GLY A 51 4.27 7.00 24.57
N VAL A 52 4.28 7.65 25.73
CA VAL A 52 5.34 8.58 26.14
C VAL A 52 6.64 7.85 26.41
N CYS A 53 6.60 6.74 27.15
CA CYS A 53 7.80 5.95 27.40
C CYS A 53 8.44 5.48 26.08
N ARG A 54 7.65 4.94 25.15
CA ARG A 54 8.14 4.40 23.87
C ARG A 54 8.76 5.45 22.96
N LEU A 55 8.38 6.72 23.11
CA LEU A 55 8.92 7.80 22.28
C LEU A 55 10.41 8.08 22.57
N PHE A 56 10.87 7.85 23.80
CA PHE A 56 12.26 8.17 24.21
C PHE A 56 13.04 6.99 24.80
N CYS A 57 12.35 5.89 25.13
CA CYS A 57 13.00 4.75 25.73
C CYS A 57 13.51 3.80 24.65
N GLY A 58 14.84 3.68 24.54
CA GLY A 58 15.49 2.80 23.57
C GLY A 58 16.21 3.58 22.47
N GLU A 59 16.04 3.14 21.22
CA GLU A 59 16.70 3.68 20.04
C GLU A 59 16.41 5.16 19.78
N ASP A 60 17.34 5.83 19.07
CA ASP A 60 17.30 7.27 18.76
C ASP A 60 16.07 7.70 17.93
N VAL A 61 15.33 6.75 17.35
CA VAL A 61 14.15 6.98 16.48
C VAL A 61 12.81 6.85 17.19
N GLY A 62 12.80 6.42 18.47
CA GLY A 62 11.58 6.28 19.27
C GLY A 62 10.54 5.36 18.63
N THR A 63 9.36 5.91 18.33
CA THR A 63 8.22 5.16 17.77
C THR A 63 7.99 5.40 16.27
N LEU A 64 8.94 6.03 15.56
CA LEU A 64 8.77 6.35 14.15
C LEU A 64 8.71 5.07 13.28
N TRP A 65 7.78 5.08 12.33
CA TRP A 65 7.63 4.03 11.32
C TRP A 65 7.20 4.61 9.96
N PRO A 66 7.98 4.40 8.88
CA PRO A 66 9.35 3.90 8.86
C PRO A 66 10.31 4.74 9.71
N LYS A 67 11.44 4.16 10.12
CA LYS A 67 12.56 4.93 10.68
C LYS A 67 13.07 5.93 9.62
N PRO A 68 13.54 7.13 10.00
CA PRO A 68 14.17 8.03 9.03
C PRO A 68 15.55 7.52 8.56
N THR A 69 15.96 7.87 7.35
CA THR A 69 17.27 7.48 6.78
C THR A 69 18.43 8.40 7.17
N GLY A 70 18.14 9.68 7.44
CA GLY A 70 19.15 10.70 7.71
C GLY A 70 19.34 11.00 9.19
N THR A 71 19.61 12.27 9.50
CA THR A 71 19.79 12.74 10.89
C THR A 71 18.50 12.53 11.67
N VAL A 72 18.57 11.91 12.85
CA VAL A 72 17.45 11.84 13.80
C VAL A 72 17.93 12.30 15.17
N LYS A 73 17.38 13.42 15.64
CA LYS A 73 17.62 13.94 16.99
C LYS A 73 16.29 14.32 17.60
N VAL A 74 15.90 13.61 18.64
CA VAL A 74 14.71 13.90 19.44
C VAL A 74 15.18 14.27 20.85
N GLY A 75 14.80 15.47 21.32
CA GLY A 75 15.11 15.93 22.68
C GLY A 75 14.37 15.11 23.73
N ASN A 76 14.77 15.21 24.99
CA ASN A 76 14.24 14.39 26.09
C ASN A 76 13.10 15.06 26.88
N THR A 77 12.56 16.18 26.40
CA THR A 77 11.47 16.92 27.03
C THR A 77 10.25 16.96 26.14
N LEU A 78 9.08 17.03 26.76
CA LEU A 78 7.78 17.08 26.10
C LEU A 78 7.04 18.37 26.44
N ALA A 79 6.38 18.93 25.44
CA ALA A 79 5.43 20.01 25.59
C ALA A 79 4.00 19.47 25.49
N HIS A 80 3.17 19.78 26.48
CA HIS A 80 1.72 19.62 26.39
C HIS A 80 1.16 20.59 25.35
N ILE A 81 0.35 20.10 24.42
CA ILE A 81 -0.27 20.88 23.34
C ILE A 81 -1.79 20.73 23.34
N ASP A 82 -2.46 21.74 22.80
CA ASP A 82 -3.89 21.72 22.52
C ASP A 82 -4.12 21.53 21.01
N ILE A 83 -5.00 20.59 20.64
CA ILE A 83 -5.30 20.28 19.24
C ILE A 83 -5.91 21.50 18.52
N ASP A 84 -6.73 22.29 19.22
CA ASP A 84 -7.34 23.51 18.68
C ASP A 84 -6.32 24.65 18.53
N GLY A 85 -5.13 24.48 19.13
CA GLY A 85 -4.01 25.41 19.06
C GLY A 85 -2.98 25.10 17.96
N ILE A 86 -3.22 24.07 17.13
CA ILE A 86 -2.35 23.71 16.00
C ILE A 86 -2.74 24.53 14.77
N LEU A 87 -1.80 25.32 14.25
CA LEU A 87 -1.99 26.20 13.11
C LEU A 87 -0.99 25.85 12.01
N PHE A 88 -1.50 25.49 10.82
CA PHE A 88 -0.68 25.28 9.64
C PHE A 88 -0.52 26.58 8.84
N LYS A 89 0.68 26.78 8.31
CA LYS A 89 1.03 27.76 7.30
C LYS A 89 1.59 26.99 6.11
N PHE A 90 0.90 27.08 4.97
CA PHE A 90 1.31 26.44 3.73
C PHE A 90 1.83 27.47 2.74
N PRO A 91 2.61 27.04 1.73
CA PRO A 91 2.98 27.89 0.61
C PRO A 91 1.73 28.38 -0.14
N ASP A 92 1.78 29.61 -0.64
CA ASP A 92 0.70 30.22 -1.43
C ASP A 92 0.81 29.81 -2.91
N TYR A 93 0.62 28.50 -3.15
CA TYR A 93 0.59 27.91 -4.49
C TYR A 93 -0.84 27.47 -4.81
N GLN A 94 -1.43 28.06 -5.84
CA GLN A 94 -2.85 27.87 -6.14
C GLN A 94 -3.16 26.42 -6.54
N THR A 95 -2.26 25.74 -7.25
CA THR A 95 -2.48 24.35 -7.67
C THR A 95 -2.41 23.36 -6.51
N GLN A 96 -1.77 23.73 -5.39
CA GLN A 96 -1.57 22.87 -4.23
C GLN A 96 -2.57 23.11 -3.10
N GLN A 97 -3.44 24.13 -3.21
CA GLN A 97 -4.34 24.51 -2.12
C GLN A 97 -5.22 23.34 -1.63
N ASP A 98 -5.90 22.66 -2.55
CA ASP A 98 -6.74 21.48 -2.24
C ASP A 98 -5.92 20.33 -1.61
N TYR A 99 -4.69 20.15 -2.08
CA TYR A 99 -3.78 19.13 -1.55
C TYR A 99 -3.40 19.43 -0.09
N TRP A 100 -3.13 20.69 0.23
CA TRP A 100 -2.81 21.13 1.59
C TRP A 100 -4.01 21.06 2.52
N GLU A 101 -5.19 21.49 2.08
CA GLU A 101 -6.44 21.42 2.86
C GLU A 101 -6.76 19.97 3.26
N GLN A 102 -6.67 19.05 2.31
CA GLN A 102 -6.93 17.62 2.57
C GLN A 102 -5.83 16.96 3.41
N SER A 103 -4.56 17.32 3.21
CA SER A 103 -3.45 16.84 4.05
C SER A 103 -3.56 17.32 5.49
N GLN A 104 -3.95 18.58 5.69
CA GLN A 104 -4.21 19.15 7.01
C GLN A 104 -5.36 18.43 7.70
N GLN A 105 -6.48 18.21 6.99
CA GLN A 105 -7.63 17.50 7.53
C GLN A 105 -7.23 16.08 7.97
N ARG A 106 -6.51 15.34 7.12
CA ARG A 106 -6.02 13.99 7.45
C ARG A 106 -5.10 14.00 8.67
N PHE A 107 -4.19 14.96 8.77
CA PHE A 107 -3.34 15.12 9.97
C PHE A 107 -4.20 15.26 11.23
N PHE A 108 -5.22 16.12 11.23
CA PHE A 108 -6.10 16.28 12.39
C PHE A 108 -6.88 15.02 12.72
N ASP A 109 -7.34 14.27 11.71
CA ASP A 109 -8.06 13.02 11.92
C ASP A 109 -7.15 11.96 12.56
N GLN A 110 -5.89 11.87 12.15
CA GLN A 110 -4.87 11.03 12.80
C GLN A 110 -4.60 11.45 14.25
N ILE A 111 -4.53 12.76 14.55
CA ILE A 111 -4.32 13.22 15.94
C ILE A 111 -5.54 12.90 16.81
N LYS A 112 -6.76 13.07 16.28
CA LYS A 112 -7.99 12.71 16.99
C LYS A 112 -8.11 11.21 17.25
N ALA A 113 -7.71 10.38 16.28
CA ALA A 113 -7.73 8.92 16.36
C ALA A 113 -6.92 8.36 17.55
N LYS A 114 -5.82 9.04 17.94
CA LYS A 114 -4.99 8.66 19.11
C LYS A 114 -5.71 8.78 20.44
N VAL A 115 -6.78 9.59 20.52
CA VAL A 115 -7.46 9.89 21.77
C VAL A 115 -8.48 8.80 22.07
N VAL A 116 -8.30 8.11 23.20
CA VAL A 116 -9.21 7.03 23.63
C VAL A 116 -10.64 7.54 23.71
N LYS A 117 -11.57 6.75 23.15
CA LYS A 117 -13.00 7.07 23.14
C LYS A 117 -13.51 7.41 24.54
N ASN A 118 -14.24 8.53 24.66
CA ASN A 118 -14.78 9.11 25.89
C ASN A 118 -13.77 9.78 26.84
N HIS A 119 -12.49 9.85 26.49
CA HIS A 119 -11.56 10.72 27.23
C HIS A 119 -11.75 12.17 26.78
N VAL A 120 -11.78 13.08 27.75
CA VAL A 120 -11.79 14.52 27.50
C VAL A 120 -10.34 15.00 27.61
N LEU A 121 -9.82 15.62 26.55
CA LEU A 121 -8.48 16.17 26.56
C LEU A 121 -8.37 17.29 27.60
N ARG A 122 -7.28 17.27 28.36
CA ARG A 122 -6.88 18.36 29.23
C ARG A 122 -6.64 19.61 28.39
N LYS A 123 -7.40 20.66 28.70
CA LYS A 123 -7.26 21.98 28.09
C LYS A 123 -6.07 22.76 28.66
N GLY A 124 -5.66 23.80 27.93
CA GLY A 124 -4.38 24.45 28.16
C GLY A 124 -3.29 23.66 27.46
N GLY A 125 -2.13 24.26 27.22
CA GLY A 125 -1.08 23.68 26.38
C GLY A 125 -0.47 24.76 25.49
N LYS A 126 0.69 24.46 24.93
CA LYS A 126 1.36 25.34 23.98
C LYS A 126 0.64 25.31 22.63
N LYS A 127 0.60 26.45 21.95
CA LYS A 127 0.19 26.50 20.55
C LYS A 127 1.28 25.89 19.68
N VAL A 128 0.89 25.20 18.63
CA VAL A 128 1.81 24.62 17.66
C VAL A 128 1.66 25.37 16.35
N VAL A 129 2.74 25.96 15.85
CA VAL A 129 2.73 26.63 14.53
C VAL A 129 3.56 25.79 13.59
N VAL A 130 2.90 25.19 12.60
CA VAL A 130 3.51 24.35 11.57
C VAL A 130 3.72 25.18 10.31
N ASP A 131 4.97 25.50 10.00
CA ASP A 131 5.40 26.22 8.81
C ASP A 131 5.93 25.23 7.77
N VAL A 132 5.16 25.03 6.70
CA VAL A 132 5.50 24.13 5.60
C VAL A 132 6.08 24.95 4.45
N VAL A 133 7.28 24.59 4.02
CA VAL A 133 8.01 25.26 2.94
C VAL A 133 8.30 24.24 1.85
N VAL A 134 7.83 24.53 0.64
CA VAL A 134 8.07 23.73 -0.57
C VAL A 134 8.70 24.58 -1.66
N ASP A 135 9.74 24.06 -2.30
CA ASP A 135 10.51 24.81 -3.31
C ASP A 135 9.75 24.98 -4.64
N LYS A 136 8.86 24.05 -4.99
CA LYS A 136 8.17 23.99 -6.29
C LYS A 136 6.65 23.85 -6.16
N GLU A 137 5.92 24.54 -7.02
CA GLU A 137 4.46 24.39 -7.19
C GLU A 137 4.09 23.08 -7.94
N ASP A 138 5.02 22.52 -8.71
CA ASP A 138 4.82 21.33 -9.55
C ASP A 138 4.35 20.09 -8.76
N LEU A 139 3.32 19.43 -9.30
CA LEU A 139 2.68 18.23 -8.75
C LEU A 139 2.92 17.00 -9.65
N THR A 140 3.92 17.05 -10.54
CA THR A 140 4.36 15.88 -11.29
C THR A 140 4.79 14.78 -10.32
N PHE A 141 4.23 13.57 -10.49
CA PHE A 141 4.51 12.44 -9.62
C PHE A 141 4.92 11.20 -10.41
N ASP A 142 6.22 11.09 -10.66
CA ASP A 142 6.88 9.99 -11.38
C ASP A 142 7.99 9.34 -10.54
N PHE A 143 8.76 8.42 -11.13
CA PHE A 143 9.90 7.75 -10.48
C PHE A 143 11.04 8.69 -10.03
N ASN A 144 11.09 9.93 -10.49
CA ASN A 144 12.15 10.89 -10.19
C ASN A 144 11.72 12.00 -9.22
N THR A 145 10.47 11.93 -8.74
CA THR A 145 9.96 12.86 -7.74
C THR A 145 10.82 12.82 -6.49
N ASP A 146 11.26 14.00 -6.04
CA ASP A 146 12.02 14.13 -4.80
C ASP A 146 11.07 14.10 -3.60
N GLU A 147 11.17 13.02 -2.84
CA GLU A 147 10.36 12.74 -1.65
C GLU A 147 11.12 13.08 -0.34
N SER A 148 12.28 13.74 -0.42
CA SER A 148 13.07 14.13 0.76
C SER A 148 12.43 15.28 1.52
N TYR A 149 12.68 15.32 2.84
CA TYR A 149 12.19 16.39 3.69
C TYR A 149 13.04 16.56 4.95
N ARG A 150 12.84 17.69 5.63
CA ARG A 150 13.40 17.97 6.95
C ARG A 150 12.30 18.47 7.89
N VAL A 151 12.24 17.91 9.09
CA VAL A 151 11.35 18.35 10.19
C VAL A 151 12.21 18.90 11.33
N ASP A 152 12.01 20.18 11.65
CA ASP A 152 12.57 20.81 12.84
C ASP A 152 11.44 21.17 13.80
N VAL A 153 11.53 20.74 15.06
CA VAL A 153 10.64 21.19 16.14
C VAL A 153 11.48 21.96 17.15
N LYS A 154 11.03 23.15 17.54
CA LYS A 154 11.67 23.97 18.56
C LYS A 154 10.61 24.65 19.42
N GLU A 155 10.71 24.41 20.72
CA GLU A 155 9.94 25.12 21.72
C GLU A 155 10.50 26.53 21.95
N ASP A 156 9.63 27.54 21.94
CA ASP A 156 9.93 28.93 22.31
C ASP A 156 9.09 29.39 23.52
N GLU A 157 9.23 30.66 23.92
CA GLU A 157 8.45 31.27 25.01
C GLU A 157 6.95 31.35 24.66
N GLY A 158 6.26 30.24 24.88
CA GLY A 158 4.80 30.11 24.80
C GLY A 158 4.27 29.22 23.68
N ASN A 159 5.09 28.89 22.67
CA ASN A 159 4.67 28.06 21.53
C ASN A 159 5.68 26.94 21.23
N VAL A 160 5.26 26.04 20.35
CA VAL A 160 6.12 25.06 19.69
C VAL A 160 6.12 25.40 18.20
N GLY A 161 7.26 25.84 17.68
CA GLY A 161 7.47 26.06 16.25
C GLY A 161 7.88 24.76 15.57
N VAL A 162 7.14 24.37 14.53
CA VAL A 162 7.47 23.24 13.66
C VAL A 162 7.77 23.78 12.27
N LYS A 163 8.91 23.42 11.70
CA LYS A 163 9.27 23.75 10.32
C LYS A 163 9.45 22.48 9.51
N ILE A 164 8.69 22.34 8.43
CA ILE A 164 8.80 21.25 7.47
C ILE A 164 9.33 21.85 6.16
N VAL A 165 10.46 21.38 5.67
CA VAL A 165 11.07 21.85 4.41
C VAL A 165 11.23 20.67 3.47
N ALA A 166 10.78 20.80 2.23
CA ALA A 166 10.94 19.78 1.20
C ALA A 166 11.03 20.38 -0.21
N PRO A 167 11.66 19.69 -1.18
CA PRO A 167 11.70 20.16 -2.57
C PRO A 167 10.33 20.13 -3.27
N THR A 168 9.44 19.21 -2.87
CA THR A 168 8.12 18.98 -3.48
C THR A 168 7.03 18.86 -2.42
N TYR A 169 5.77 18.94 -2.86
CA TYR A 169 4.60 18.63 -2.04
C TYR A 169 4.72 17.24 -1.39
N TYR A 170 5.18 16.25 -2.14
CA TYR A 170 5.25 14.86 -1.71
C TYR A 170 6.23 14.64 -0.55
N GLY A 171 7.42 15.26 -0.61
CA GLY A 171 8.36 15.25 0.50
C GLY A 171 7.78 15.95 1.75
N ALA A 172 7.19 17.14 1.59
CA ALA A 172 6.61 17.87 2.72
C ALA A 172 5.46 17.10 3.37
N ARG A 173 4.64 16.42 2.58
CA ARG A 173 3.56 15.56 3.04
C ARG A 173 4.07 14.37 3.87
N HIS A 174 5.19 13.74 3.47
CA HIS A 174 5.87 12.74 4.31
C HIS A 174 6.36 13.33 5.63
N GLY A 175 6.83 14.59 5.62
CA GLY A 175 7.16 15.34 6.82
C GLY A 175 5.96 15.58 7.75
N VAL A 176 4.78 15.85 7.20
CA VAL A 176 3.53 15.97 7.97
C VAL A 176 3.14 14.64 8.60
N GLU A 177 3.31 13.52 7.89
CA GLU A 177 3.10 12.17 8.46
C GLU A 177 4.09 11.90 9.61
N THR A 178 5.37 12.23 9.45
CA THR A 178 6.36 12.09 10.52
C THR A 178 6.02 12.98 11.73
N LEU A 179 5.53 14.20 11.51
CA LEU A 179 5.05 15.07 12.58
C LEU A 179 3.87 14.44 13.35
N SER A 180 2.93 13.80 12.66
CA SER A 180 1.79 13.16 13.32
C SER A 180 2.22 12.01 14.24
N GLN A 181 3.33 11.33 13.91
CA GLN A 181 3.91 10.26 14.72
C GLN A 181 4.67 10.79 15.96
N LEU A 182 5.24 11.99 15.89
CA LEU A 182 5.90 12.66 17.02
C LEU A 182 4.91 13.13 18.09
N ILE A 183 3.64 13.33 17.73
CA ILE A 183 2.58 13.69 18.67
C ILE A 183 2.03 12.42 19.32
N VAL A 184 2.16 12.34 20.65
CA VAL A 184 1.74 11.19 21.47
C VAL A 184 0.60 11.57 22.42
N TYR A 185 -0.23 10.59 22.74
CA TYR A 185 -1.30 10.73 23.72
C TYR A 185 -0.86 10.16 25.09
N ASP A 186 -0.81 11.00 26.12
CA ASP A 186 -0.64 10.57 27.51
C ASP A 186 -2.01 10.29 28.13
N ASN A 187 -2.38 9.02 28.21
CA ASN A 187 -3.64 8.60 28.81
C ASN A 187 -3.68 8.70 30.35
N LEU A 188 -2.55 8.87 31.04
CA LEU A 188 -2.50 9.07 32.50
C LEU A 188 -2.89 10.50 32.88
N ARG A 189 -2.48 11.46 32.04
CA ARG A 189 -2.75 12.91 32.15
C ARG A 189 -3.86 13.40 31.23
N THR A 190 -4.34 12.54 30.33
CA THR A 190 -5.37 12.83 29.31
C THR A 190 -5.00 14.01 28.41
N GLU A 191 -3.75 14.06 27.95
CA GLU A 191 -3.23 15.20 27.17
C GLU A 191 -2.41 14.75 25.96
N LEU A 192 -2.31 15.62 24.95
CA LEU A 192 -1.43 15.43 23.80
C LEU A 192 -0.08 16.09 24.08
N GLN A 193 1.00 15.41 23.69
CA GLN A 193 2.36 15.87 23.93
C GLN A 193 3.19 15.75 22.64
N ILE A 194 4.13 16.67 22.47
CA ILE A 194 5.12 16.69 21.38
C ILE A 194 6.52 16.91 21.96
N PRO A 195 7.59 16.31 21.41
CA PRO A 195 8.95 16.64 21.82
C PRO A 195 9.27 18.12 21.65
N SER A 196 9.90 18.73 22.65
CA SER A 196 10.27 20.16 22.64
C SER A 196 11.35 20.52 21.62
N SER A 197 12.13 19.54 21.18
CA SER A 197 13.23 19.71 20.23
C SER A 197 13.31 18.49 19.32
N VAL A 198 13.25 18.69 18.01
CA VAL A 198 13.42 17.64 17.00
C VAL A 198 14.22 18.19 15.83
N ASN A 199 15.11 17.37 15.29
CA ASN A 199 15.74 17.60 13.99
C ASN A 199 15.80 16.26 13.25
N ILE A 200 14.99 16.13 12.20
CA ILE A 200 14.91 14.95 11.34
C ILE A 200 15.18 15.36 9.91
N GLU A 201 16.11 14.66 9.25
CA GLU A 201 16.33 14.70 7.80
C GLU A 201 16.05 13.30 7.26
N ASP A 202 15.27 13.20 6.18
CA ASP A 202 14.76 11.92 5.72
C ASP A 202 14.50 11.91 4.21
N ALA A 203 14.71 10.74 3.60
CA ALA A 203 14.45 10.47 2.19
C ALA A 203 14.37 8.95 1.97
N PRO A 204 13.54 8.46 1.03
CA PRO A 204 13.45 7.03 0.76
C PRO A 204 14.68 6.48 0.03
N THR A 205 15.07 5.24 0.36
CA THR A 205 16.09 4.48 -0.37
C THR A 205 15.62 4.07 -1.77
N PHE A 206 14.39 3.54 -1.89
CA PHE A 206 13.82 3.08 -3.15
C PHE A 206 12.70 4.00 -3.65
N LYS A 207 12.66 4.21 -4.97
CA LYS A 207 11.73 5.12 -5.64
C LYS A 207 10.32 4.55 -5.81
N HIS A 208 10.21 3.24 -5.89
CA HIS A 208 8.96 2.52 -6.12
C HIS A 208 8.62 1.68 -4.89
N ARG A 209 7.55 2.04 -4.17
CA ARG A 209 7.19 1.38 -2.92
C ARG A 209 5.70 1.16 -2.90
N GLY A 210 5.26 -0.05 -3.23
CA GLY A 210 3.84 -0.26 -3.52
C GLY A 210 3.22 -1.52 -2.98
N VAL A 211 1.95 -1.64 -3.34
CA VAL A 211 1.17 -2.88 -3.29
C VAL A 211 0.45 -3.04 -4.62
N SER A 212 0.26 -4.27 -5.05
CA SER A 212 -0.68 -4.62 -6.12
C SER A 212 -1.95 -5.19 -5.51
N LEU A 213 -3.11 -4.69 -5.97
CA LEU A 213 -4.42 -5.22 -5.62
C LEU A 213 -5.12 -5.69 -6.89
N ASP A 214 -5.39 -6.98 -6.92
CA ASP A 214 -6.31 -7.61 -7.86
C ASP A 214 -7.75 -7.29 -7.46
N THR A 215 -8.49 -6.63 -8.34
CA THR A 215 -9.91 -6.33 -8.15
C THR A 215 -10.80 -7.04 -9.17
N SER A 216 -10.27 -8.08 -9.80
CA SER A 216 -10.95 -8.86 -10.83
C SER A 216 -11.39 -10.22 -10.32
N ARG A 217 -10.53 -11.00 -9.64
CA ARG A 217 -10.96 -12.30 -9.07
C ARG A 217 -12.04 -12.12 -8.00
N ASN A 218 -12.03 -11.00 -7.30
CA ASN A 218 -13.14 -10.49 -6.51
C ASN A 218 -13.20 -8.97 -6.60
N TYR A 219 -14.41 -8.42 -6.52
CA TYR A 219 -14.64 -6.98 -6.57
C TYR A 219 -14.33 -6.32 -5.22
N PHE A 220 -13.76 -5.11 -5.27
CA PHE A 220 -13.54 -4.26 -4.10
C PHE A 220 -14.24 -2.91 -4.21
N SER A 221 -14.86 -2.43 -3.15
CA SER A 221 -15.48 -1.10 -3.18
C SER A 221 -14.44 0.02 -3.31
N VAL A 222 -14.83 1.14 -3.93
CA VAL A 222 -14.02 2.36 -3.99
C VAL A 222 -13.62 2.83 -2.58
N GLU A 223 -14.49 2.64 -1.59
CA GLU A 223 -14.21 2.94 -0.19
C GLU A 223 -13.07 2.07 0.37
N ALA A 224 -13.10 0.75 0.12
CA ALA A 224 -12.05 -0.17 0.56
C ALA A 224 -10.69 0.15 -0.11
N ILE A 225 -10.68 0.50 -1.40
CA ILE A 225 -9.48 0.93 -2.12
C ILE A 225 -8.92 2.23 -1.50
N LYS A 226 -9.78 3.23 -1.26
CA LYS A 226 -9.38 4.50 -0.62
C LYS A 226 -8.82 4.29 0.79
N LYS A 227 -9.44 3.39 1.56
CA LYS A 227 -8.95 3.00 2.90
C LYS A 227 -7.56 2.37 2.84
N THR A 228 -7.30 1.52 1.84
CA THR A 228 -5.96 0.97 1.60
C THR A 228 -4.95 2.08 1.31
N ILE A 229 -5.30 3.04 0.44
CA ILE A 229 -4.46 4.20 0.10
C ILE A 229 -4.17 5.06 1.34
N ASP A 230 -5.14 5.27 2.23
CA ASP A 230 -4.94 5.97 3.50
C ASP A 230 -3.84 5.31 4.36
N ALA A 231 -3.85 3.98 4.42
CA ALA A 231 -2.87 3.19 5.15
C ALA A 231 -1.49 3.17 4.47
N LEU A 232 -1.42 3.06 3.13
CA LEU A 232 -0.16 3.21 2.37
C LEU A 232 0.53 4.54 2.71
N ALA A 233 -0.26 5.61 2.75
CA ALA A 233 0.16 6.93 3.11
C ALA A 233 0.71 7.05 4.54
N MET A 234 0.16 6.31 5.52
CA MET A 234 0.64 6.31 6.91
C MET A 234 2.07 5.80 7.04
N VAL A 235 2.50 4.96 6.09
CA VAL A 235 3.81 4.32 6.08
C VAL A 235 4.70 4.77 4.92
N LYS A 236 4.31 5.85 4.22
CA LYS A 236 5.09 6.44 3.11
C LYS A 236 5.32 5.50 1.91
N LEU A 237 4.47 4.48 1.75
CA LEU A 237 4.35 3.77 0.48
C LEU A 237 3.70 4.71 -0.53
N ASN A 238 4.17 4.64 -1.76
CA ASN A 238 3.88 5.65 -2.78
C ASN A 238 3.25 5.07 -4.04
N THR A 239 2.94 3.77 -4.09
CA THR A 239 2.37 3.13 -5.29
C THR A 239 1.21 2.20 -4.94
N PHE A 240 0.13 2.36 -5.69
CA PHE A 240 -1.00 1.44 -5.73
C PHE A 240 -1.09 0.93 -7.17
N HIS A 241 -0.65 -0.30 -7.38
CA HIS A 241 -0.78 -1.01 -8.64
C HIS A 241 -2.17 -1.66 -8.65
N TRP A 242 -2.98 -1.30 -9.64
CA TRP A 242 -4.37 -1.72 -9.74
C TRP A 242 -4.50 -2.73 -10.88
N HIS A 243 -4.46 -4.02 -10.51
CA HIS A 243 -4.80 -5.14 -11.37
C HIS A 243 -6.33 -5.20 -11.51
N ILE A 244 -6.86 -4.45 -12.49
CA ILE A 244 -8.29 -4.12 -12.55
C ILE A 244 -9.11 -5.10 -13.42
N THR A 245 -8.48 -5.94 -14.22
CA THR A 245 -9.15 -6.92 -15.11
C THR A 245 -8.39 -8.24 -15.12
N ASP A 246 -9.13 -9.36 -15.22
CA ASP A 246 -8.58 -10.72 -15.36
C ASP A 246 -9.60 -11.59 -16.13
N SER A 247 -9.32 -12.87 -16.31
CA SER A 247 -10.23 -13.87 -16.84
C SER A 247 -11.57 -13.98 -16.10
N HIS A 248 -11.54 -13.71 -14.79
CA HIS A 248 -12.66 -13.86 -13.86
C HIS A 248 -13.71 -12.74 -13.94
N SER A 249 -13.28 -11.49 -14.18
CA SER A 249 -14.21 -10.38 -14.39
C SER A 249 -13.57 -9.20 -15.15
N PHE A 250 -14.45 -8.38 -15.73
CA PHE A 250 -14.10 -7.09 -16.33
C PHE A 250 -14.92 -5.99 -15.65
N PRO A 251 -14.48 -5.50 -14.48
CA PRO A 251 -15.27 -4.57 -13.67
C PRO A 251 -15.13 -3.11 -14.13
N VAL A 252 -14.23 -2.74 -15.04
CA VAL A 252 -14.09 -1.33 -15.46
C VAL A 252 -15.00 -1.01 -16.65
N HIS A 253 -15.77 0.08 -16.59
CA HIS A 253 -16.66 0.46 -17.69
C HIS A 253 -15.92 1.23 -18.79
N ILE A 254 -15.76 0.60 -19.96
CA ILE A 254 -15.20 1.20 -21.17
C ILE A 254 -16.34 1.70 -22.05
N LYS A 255 -16.46 3.01 -22.19
CA LYS A 255 -17.57 3.67 -22.88
C LYS A 255 -17.70 3.26 -24.35
N SER A 256 -16.60 3.02 -25.04
CA SER A 256 -16.59 2.59 -26.45
C SER A 256 -16.91 1.10 -26.61
N HIS A 257 -16.77 0.30 -25.55
CA HIS A 257 -17.01 -1.14 -25.53
C HIS A 257 -17.77 -1.53 -24.24
N PRO A 258 -18.98 -0.99 -24.01
CA PRO A 258 -19.72 -1.18 -22.75
C PRO A 258 -20.03 -2.64 -22.45
N GLU A 259 -20.12 -3.47 -23.50
CA GLU A 259 -20.36 -4.90 -23.38
C GLU A 259 -19.26 -5.64 -22.59
N LEU A 260 -18.04 -5.08 -22.50
CA LEU A 260 -16.98 -5.68 -21.69
C LEU A 260 -17.40 -5.74 -20.22
N ALA A 261 -17.94 -4.65 -19.67
CA ALA A 261 -18.44 -4.63 -18.30
C ALA A 261 -19.83 -5.27 -18.18
N ASP A 262 -20.74 -5.05 -19.14
CA ASP A 262 -22.11 -5.60 -19.08
C ASP A 262 -22.13 -7.13 -19.01
N TYR A 263 -21.14 -7.80 -19.62
CA TYR A 263 -20.99 -9.26 -19.57
C TYR A 263 -19.84 -9.73 -18.71
N GLY A 264 -18.93 -8.84 -18.29
CA GLY A 264 -17.73 -9.20 -17.55
C GLY A 264 -17.76 -8.89 -16.07
N ALA A 265 -18.55 -7.93 -15.62
CA ALA A 265 -18.66 -7.60 -14.20
C ALA A 265 -19.51 -8.64 -13.45
N TYR A 266 -19.22 -8.87 -12.17
CA TYR A 266 -20.01 -9.78 -11.33
C TYR A 266 -21.47 -9.34 -11.13
N SER A 267 -21.72 -8.03 -11.12
CA SER A 267 -23.05 -7.44 -11.11
C SER A 267 -23.02 -6.02 -11.72
N PRO A 268 -24.18 -5.44 -12.09
CA PRO A 268 -24.25 -4.04 -12.55
C PRO A 268 -23.73 -3.01 -11.54
N GLU A 269 -23.69 -3.34 -10.25
CA GLU A 269 -23.19 -2.49 -9.17
C GLU A 269 -21.71 -2.71 -8.86
N GLN A 270 -21.12 -3.81 -9.32
CA GLN A 270 -19.71 -4.17 -9.11
C GLN A 270 -18.87 -3.71 -10.31
N VAL A 271 -18.99 -2.43 -10.62
CA VAL A 271 -18.37 -1.78 -11.78
C VAL A 271 -17.67 -0.50 -11.34
N TYR A 272 -16.44 -0.29 -11.82
CA TYR A 272 -15.71 0.97 -11.72
C TYR A 272 -16.01 1.85 -12.92
N THR A 273 -16.67 2.98 -12.68
CA THR A 273 -16.88 4.00 -13.73
C THR A 273 -15.61 4.83 -13.92
N ALA A 274 -15.53 5.57 -15.03
CA ALA A 274 -14.43 6.50 -15.25
C ALA A 274 -14.33 7.59 -14.16
N ASP A 275 -15.45 7.94 -13.51
CA ASP A 275 -15.45 8.91 -12.40
C ASP A 275 -14.93 8.27 -11.10
N ASP A 276 -15.25 7.00 -10.84
CA ASP A 276 -14.69 6.25 -9.71
C ASP A 276 -13.17 6.13 -9.83
N VAL A 277 -12.67 5.80 -11.03
CA VAL A 277 -11.23 5.69 -11.29
C VAL A 277 -10.53 7.03 -11.09
N ARG A 278 -11.06 8.13 -11.66
CA ARG A 278 -10.49 9.47 -11.45
C ARG A 278 -10.51 9.89 -9.99
N ASP A 279 -11.59 9.57 -9.28
CA ASP A 279 -11.72 9.85 -7.84
C ASP A 279 -10.64 9.11 -7.03
N VAL A 280 -10.41 7.81 -7.29
CA VAL A 280 -9.31 7.04 -6.69
C VAL A 280 -7.95 7.64 -7.04
N VAL A 281 -7.69 7.95 -8.31
CA VAL A 281 -6.41 8.53 -8.78
C VAL A 281 -6.11 9.86 -8.09
N ARG A 282 -7.09 10.78 -8.03
CA ARG A 282 -6.93 12.05 -7.33
C ARG A 282 -6.74 11.86 -5.83
N TYR A 283 -7.55 11.00 -5.22
CA TYR A 283 -7.47 10.69 -3.80
C TYR A 283 -6.09 10.13 -3.39
N ALA A 284 -5.54 9.25 -4.23
CA ALA A 284 -4.19 8.69 -4.11
C ALA A 284 -3.11 9.75 -4.31
N ARG A 285 -3.24 10.60 -5.34
CA ARG A 285 -2.23 11.63 -5.64
C ARG A 285 -2.07 12.64 -4.51
N ILE A 286 -3.17 13.09 -3.90
CA ILE A 286 -3.13 13.94 -2.69
C ILE A 286 -2.41 13.22 -1.56
N ARG A 287 -2.55 11.89 -1.52
CA ARG A 287 -1.89 11.01 -0.58
C ARG A 287 -0.48 10.57 -1.00
N GLY A 288 0.15 11.22 -1.98
CA GLY A 288 1.48 10.83 -2.43
C GLY A 288 1.56 9.34 -2.80
N VAL A 289 0.47 8.78 -3.32
CA VAL A 289 0.37 7.43 -3.86
C VAL A 289 0.04 7.55 -5.34
N ARG A 290 0.90 7.01 -6.20
CA ARG A 290 0.65 6.90 -7.64
C ARG A 290 -0.28 5.71 -7.85
N VAL A 291 -1.18 5.83 -8.83
CA VAL A 291 -1.99 4.69 -9.28
C VAL A 291 -1.41 4.20 -10.60
N ILE A 292 -0.94 2.96 -10.62
CA ILE A 292 -0.46 2.31 -11.84
C ILE A 292 -1.57 1.37 -12.32
N PRO A 293 -2.23 1.66 -13.45
CA PRO A 293 -3.18 0.72 -14.02
C PRO A 293 -2.47 -0.46 -14.65
N GLU A 294 -3.08 -1.63 -14.50
CA GLU A 294 -2.77 -2.81 -15.27
C GLU A 294 -3.95 -3.22 -16.15
N PHE A 295 -3.64 -3.51 -17.41
CA PHE A 295 -4.49 -4.33 -18.25
C PHE A 295 -3.65 -5.54 -18.68
N ASP A 296 -3.87 -6.66 -18.00
CA ASP A 296 -3.09 -7.88 -18.24
C ASP A 296 -3.50 -8.53 -19.57
N ALA A 297 -2.49 -8.79 -20.40
CA ALA A 297 -2.65 -9.40 -21.70
C ALA A 297 -1.34 -10.07 -22.17
N PRO A 298 -1.40 -11.13 -23.00
CA PRO A 298 -2.60 -11.68 -23.66
C PRO A 298 -3.30 -12.81 -22.89
N ALA A 299 -2.72 -13.31 -21.79
CA ALA A 299 -3.42 -14.23 -20.89
C ALA A 299 -4.36 -13.46 -19.96
N HIS A 300 -4.97 -14.13 -18.97
CA HIS A 300 -5.82 -13.48 -17.98
C HIS A 300 -6.96 -12.64 -18.60
N VAL A 301 -7.56 -13.15 -19.68
CA VAL A 301 -8.68 -12.51 -20.37
C VAL A 301 -9.80 -13.52 -20.64
N GLY A 302 -11.02 -13.20 -20.24
CA GLY A 302 -12.15 -14.12 -20.32
C GLY A 302 -13.51 -13.43 -20.28
N GLU A 303 -14.07 -13.27 -19.08
CA GLU A 303 -15.35 -12.59 -18.87
C GLU A 303 -15.36 -11.18 -19.52
N GLY A 304 -16.48 -10.82 -20.14
CA GLY A 304 -16.64 -9.59 -20.95
C GLY A 304 -16.33 -9.75 -22.44
N TRP A 305 -15.50 -10.72 -22.83
CA TRP A 305 -15.06 -10.87 -24.23
C TRP A 305 -15.93 -11.80 -25.09
N GLN A 306 -16.97 -12.41 -24.51
CA GLN A 306 -17.76 -13.48 -25.14
C GLN A 306 -18.46 -13.05 -26.45
N LYS A 307 -18.71 -11.76 -26.64
CA LYS A 307 -19.39 -11.23 -27.84
C LYS A 307 -18.44 -10.72 -28.93
N LYS A 308 -17.13 -10.71 -28.68
CA LYS A 308 -16.14 -10.14 -29.60
C LYS A 308 -15.47 -11.17 -30.52
N ASN A 309 -15.49 -12.45 -30.15
CA ASN A 309 -14.77 -13.52 -30.86
C ASN A 309 -13.28 -13.19 -31.05
N MET A 310 -12.64 -12.76 -29.96
CA MET A 310 -11.25 -12.31 -29.90
C MET A 310 -10.42 -13.06 -28.86
N THR A 311 -10.99 -14.10 -28.25
CA THR A 311 -10.36 -14.95 -27.25
C THR A 311 -10.35 -16.40 -27.70
N VAL A 312 -9.29 -17.12 -27.38
CA VAL A 312 -9.21 -18.57 -27.46
C VAL A 312 -9.28 -19.19 -26.07
N CYS A 313 -9.61 -20.48 -26.02
CA CYS A 313 -9.68 -21.32 -24.81
C CYS A 313 -10.50 -20.77 -23.64
N PHE A 314 -11.37 -19.78 -23.86
CA PHE A 314 -12.22 -19.25 -22.80
C PHE A 314 -13.07 -20.35 -22.18
N ASN A 315 -12.92 -20.56 -20.87
CA ASN A 315 -13.56 -21.62 -20.09
C ASN A 315 -13.29 -23.05 -20.63
N ALA A 316 -12.14 -23.28 -21.27
CA ALA A 316 -11.77 -24.60 -21.76
C ALA A 316 -11.59 -25.62 -20.63
N GLN A 317 -12.03 -26.87 -20.87
CA GLN A 317 -11.96 -27.96 -19.89
C GLN A 317 -11.25 -29.21 -20.45
N PRO A 318 -10.54 -30.00 -19.61
CA PRO A 318 -10.15 -29.66 -18.24
C PRO A 318 -9.18 -28.48 -18.22
N TRP A 319 -9.44 -27.47 -17.38
CA TRP A 319 -8.73 -26.19 -17.37
C TRP A 319 -7.21 -26.35 -17.21
N SER A 320 -6.78 -27.33 -16.41
CA SER A 320 -5.37 -27.61 -16.10
C SER A 320 -4.50 -28.00 -17.30
N ARG A 321 -5.09 -28.20 -18.49
CA ARG A 321 -4.36 -28.40 -19.74
C ARG A 321 -4.05 -27.11 -20.48
N TYR A 322 -4.78 -26.04 -20.18
CA TYR A 322 -4.80 -24.83 -20.99
C TYR A 322 -4.42 -23.58 -20.19
N CYS A 323 -4.49 -23.59 -18.86
CA CYS A 323 -4.17 -22.45 -18.01
C CYS A 323 -3.73 -22.91 -16.61
N VAL A 324 -3.20 -21.96 -15.82
CA VAL A 324 -2.76 -22.18 -14.44
C VAL A 324 -3.93 -22.26 -13.47
N GLU A 325 -5.03 -21.56 -13.76
CA GLU A 325 -6.26 -21.57 -12.98
C GLU A 325 -7.51 -21.33 -13.85
N PRO A 326 -8.68 -21.88 -13.47
CA PRO A 326 -9.93 -21.61 -14.18
C PRO A 326 -10.51 -20.22 -13.81
N PRO A 327 -11.24 -19.55 -14.73
CA PRO A 327 -11.48 -19.97 -16.10
C PRO A 327 -10.28 -19.68 -16.99
N CYS A 328 -9.89 -20.63 -17.85
CA CYS A 328 -8.90 -20.34 -18.88
C CYS A 328 -9.42 -19.24 -19.82
N GLY A 329 -8.51 -18.53 -20.48
CA GLY A 329 -8.81 -17.64 -21.59
C GLY A 329 -7.60 -16.80 -21.97
N GLN A 330 -7.39 -16.61 -23.28
CA GLN A 330 -6.34 -15.74 -23.80
C GLN A 330 -6.84 -15.01 -25.04
N LEU A 331 -6.34 -13.81 -25.28
CA LEU A 331 -6.57 -13.09 -26.52
C LEU A 331 -5.99 -13.87 -27.72
N ASP A 332 -6.62 -13.72 -28.89
CA ASP A 332 -6.19 -14.28 -30.17
C ASP A 332 -5.38 -13.23 -30.97
N PRO A 333 -4.03 -13.32 -31.00
CA PRO A 333 -3.20 -12.33 -31.69
C PRO A 333 -3.34 -12.37 -33.22
N SER A 334 -4.01 -13.39 -33.78
CA SER A 334 -4.22 -13.47 -35.23
C SER A 334 -5.35 -12.58 -35.74
N ASN A 335 -6.18 -12.07 -34.83
CA ASN A 335 -7.33 -11.23 -35.15
C ASN A 335 -6.94 -9.75 -35.17
N ASP A 336 -6.75 -9.16 -36.36
CA ASP A 336 -6.32 -7.76 -36.49
C ASP A 336 -7.27 -6.75 -35.79
N ALA A 337 -8.59 -7.05 -35.71
CA ALA A 337 -9.56 -6.18 -35.07
C ALA A 337 -9.42 -6.13 -33.53
N LEU A 338 -8.72 -7.09 -32.93
CA LEU A 338 -8.37 -7.07 -31.51
C LEU A 338 -7.59 -5.79 -31.15
N TYR A 339 -6.63 -5.41 -31.98
CA TYR A 339 -5.75 -4.29 -31.67
C TYR A 339 -6.48 -2.94 -31.74
N ASP A 340 -7.57 -2.84 -32.49
CA ASP A 340 -8.40 -1.63 -32.48
C ASP A 340 -9.24 -1.54 -31.18
N VAL A 341 -9.73 -2.68 -30.67
CA VAL A 341 -10.39 -2.74 -29.35
C VAL A 341 -9.39 -2.41 -28.23
N LEU A 342 -8.18 -2.96 -28.28
CA LEU A 342 -7.12 -2.64 -27.31
C LEU A 342 -6.74 -1.15 -27.39
N GLU A 343 -6.64 -0.55 -28.58
CA GLU A 343 -6.39 0.88 -28.72
C GLU A 343 -7.48 1.72 -28.03
N ASP A 344 -8.75 1.32 -28.15
CA ASP A 344 -9.86 2.02 -27.49
C ASP A 344 -9.82 1.85 -25.96
N ILE A 345 -9.57 0.63 -25.46
CA ILE A 345 -9.38 0.36 -24.02
C ILE A 345 -8.23 1.23 -23.48
N TYR A 346 -7.07 1.21 -24.15
CA TYR A 346 -5.91 2.01 -23.76
C TYR A 346 -6.20 3.51 -23.80
N ARG A 347 -7.01 3.98 -24.76
CA ARG A 347 -7.45 5.38 -24.83
C ARG A 347 -8.21 5.78 -23.59
N GLU A 348 -9.21 4.99 -23.21
CA GLU A 348 -10.02 5.29 -22.04
C GLU A 348 -9.23 5.12 -20.74
N PHE A 349 -8.35 4.11 -20.63
CA PHE A 349 -7.42 3.97 -19.50
C PHE A 349 -6.52 5.21 -19.38
N ASN A 350 -5.87 5.63 -20.46
CA ASN A 350 -5.01 6.83 -20.46
C ASN A 350 -5.78 8.11 -20.06
N GLU A 351 -7.07 8.20 -20.39
CA GLU A 351 -7.91 9.34 -20.00
C GLU A 351 -8.38 9.26 -18.53
N MET A 352 -8.85 8.10 -18.06
CA MET A 352 -9.38 7.94 -16.69
C MET A 352 -8.29 7.86 -15.61
N PHE A 353 -7.11 7.34 -15.95
CA PHE A 353 -5.93 7.35 -15.07
C PHE A 353 -5.09 8.63 -15.19
N GLU A 354 -5.64 9.68 -15.83
CA GLU A 354 -5.03 11.01 -15.95
C GLU A 354 -3.61 11.00 -16.54
N GLN A 355 -3.43 10.31 -17.68
CA GLN A 355 -2.16 10.14 -18.39
C GLN A 355 -1.04 9.57 -17.51
N PRO A 356 -1.14 8.29 -17.12
CA PRO A 356 -0.18 7.68 -16.21
C PRO A 356 1.23 7.67 -16.83
N PHE A 357 2.24 7.97 -16.00
CA PHE A 357 3.64 8.05 -16.45
C PHE A 357 4.28 6.67 -16.70
N VAL A 358 3.56 5.58 -16.38
CA VAL A 358 3.93 4.17 -16.54
C VAL A 358 2.65 3.36 -16.69
N PHE A 359 2.69 2.25 -17.43
CA PHE A 359 1.54 1.37 -17.63
C PHE A 359 1.96 -0.10 -17.48
N HIS A 360 1.17 -0.90 -16.77
CA HIS A 360 1.43 -2.33 -16.61
C HIS A 360 0.63 -3.10 -17.67
N MET A 361 1.30 -3.95 -18.45
CA MET A 361 0.67 -4.76 -19.51
C MET A 361 0.52 -6.23 -19.12
N GLY A 362 0.86 -6.58 -17.87
CA GLY A 362 0.81 -7.92 -17.34
C GLY A 362 1.83 -8.83 -18.01
N GLY A 363 1.35 -9.76 -18.82
CA GLY A 363 2.22 -10.61 -19.63
C GLY A 363 2.83 -11.77 -18.84
N ASP A 364 2.06 -12.31 -17.93
CA ASP A 364 2.32 -13.55 -17.21
C ASP A 364 1.52 -14.72 -17.78
N GLU A 365 1.98 -15.92 -17.42
CA GLU A 365 1.29 -17.22 -17.57
C GLU A 365 0.67 -17.57 -18.94
N VAL A 366 1.17 -16.97 -20.04
CA VAL A 366 0.75 -17.30 -21.40
C VAL A 366 1.00 -18.78 -21.71
N SER A 367 -0.10 -19.48 -21.99
CA SER A 367 -0.17 -20.89 -22.31
C SER A 367 -0.11 -21.14 -23.82
N VAL A 368 0.96 -21.82 -24.23
CA VAL A 368 1.12 -22.37 -25.58
C VAL A 368 0.01 -23.37 -25.90
N SER A 369 -0.39 -24.20 -24.93
CA SER A 369 -1.45 -25.20 -25.12
C SER A 369 -2.80 -24.57 -25.44
N CYS A 370 -3.11 -23.42 -24.83
CA CYS A 370 -4.32 -22.65 -25.14
C CYS A 370 -4.31 -22.18 -26.60
N TRP A 371 -3.28 -21.47 -27.03
CA TRP A 371 -3.16 -21.00 -28.42
C TRP A 371 -3.12 -22.15 -29.42
N ASN A 372 -2.35 -23.20 -29.12
CA ASN A 372 -2.25 -24.38 -29.98
C ASN A 372 -3.55 -25.22 -30.02
N SER A 373 -4.59 -24.88 -29.26
CA SER A 373 -5.91 -25.52 -29.39
C SER A 373 -6.77 -24.90 -30.50
N SER A 374 -6.47 -23.67 -30.95
CA SER A 374 -7.22 -22.98 -32.00
C SER A 374 -6.72 -23.38 -33.39
N VAL A 375 -7.60 -23.98 -34.20
CA VAL A 375 -7.29 -24.36 -35.58
C VAL A 375 -7.06 -23.13 -36.46
N GLU A 376 -7.82 -22.07 -36.23
CA GLU A 376 -7.70 -20.80 -36.94
C GLU A 376 -6.33 -20.17 -36.71
N LEU A 377 -5.89 -20.10 -35.45
CA LEU A 377 -4.58 -19.56 -35.08
C LEU A 377 -3.43 -20.42 -35.63
N GLN A 378 -3.53 -21.74 -35.53
CA GLN A 378 -2.55 -22.66 -36.15
C GLN A 378 -2.43 -22.40 -37.66
N GLN A 379 -3.56 -22.29 -38.37
CA GLN A 379 -3.55 -22.01 -39.81
C GLN A 379 -2.96 -20.64 -40.12
N TRP A 380 -3.23 -19.63 -39.29
CA TRP A 380 -2.65 -18.30 -39.44
C TRP A 380 -1.12 -18.35 -39.31
N MET A 381 -0.59 -19.03 -38.29
CA MET A 381 0.86 -19.20 -38.09
C MET A 381 1.50 -19.96 -39.26
N LEU A 382 0.92 -21.09 -39.67
CA LEU A 382 1.44 -21.90 -40.78
C LEU A 382 1.44 -21.14 -42.11
N LYS A 383 0.42 -20.31 -42.40
CA LYS A 383 0.37 -19.47 -43.61
C LYS A 383 1.50 -18.42 -43.65
N ARG A 384 2.05 -18.05 -42.49
CA ARG A 384 3.21 -17.13 -42.37
C ARG A 384 4.55 -17.86 -42.42
N GLY A 385 4.54 -19.17 -42.61
CA GLY A 385 5.73 -20.01 -42.63
C GLY A 385 6.31 -20.30 -41.24
N TRP A 386 5.56 -20.00 -40.18
CA TRP A 386 5.93 -20.39 -38.82
C TRP A 386 5.53 -21.85 -38.61
N GLN A 387 6.17 -22.52 -37.65
CA GLN A 387 5.73 -23.84 -37.22
C GLN A 387 4.83 -23.71 -35.99
N LEU A 388 4.58 -24.82 -35.29
CA LEU A 388 3.77 -24.87 -34.07
C LEU A 388 4.63 -25.33 -32.89
N GLU A 389 5.90 -24.92 -32.89
CA GLU A 389 6.83 -25.18 -31.80
C GLU A 389 6.78 -24.03 -30.78
N GLU A 390 7.27 -24.24 -29.56
CA GLU A 390 7.24 -23.25 -28.48
C GLU A 390 7.85 -21.90 -28.91
N SER A 391 8.97 -21.91 -29.64
CA SER A 391 9.61 -20.68 -30.12
C SER A 391 8.76 -19.90 -31.12
N ASP A 392 7.91 -20.57 -31.92
CA ASP A 392 6.96 -19.89 -32.81
C ASP A 392 5.80 -19.26 -32.03
N PHE A 393 5.37 -19.87 -30.92
CA PHE A 393 4.38 -19.25 -30.03
C PHE A 393 4.97 -18.08 -29.23
N MET A 394 6.26 -18.12 -28.87
CA MET A 394 6.93 -16.93 -28.31
C MET A 394 7.06 -15.82 -29.34
N ARG A 395 7.26 -16.16 -30.61
CA ARG A 395 7.17 -15.20 -31.72
C ARG A 395 5.78 -14.62 -31.89
N LEU A 396 4.73 -15.44 -31.71
CA LEU A 396 3.35 -14.97 -31.69
C LEU A 396 3.10 -14.01 -30.52
N TRP A 397 3.66 -14.30 -29.34
CA TRP A 397 3.56 -13.40 -28.19
C TRP A 397 4.32 -12.09 -28.44
N GLY A 398 5.56 -12.14 -28.93
CA GLY A 398 6.30 -10.94 -29.35
C GLY A 398 5.50 -10.11 -30.36
N HIS A 399 4.86 -10.76 -31.34
CA HIS A 399 3.95 -10.09 -32.28
C HIS A 399 2.76 -9.42 -31.58
N PHE A 400 2.12 -10.07 -30.61
CA PHE A 400 1.06 -9.47 -29.81
C PHE A 400 1.56 -8.23 -29.06
N GLN A 401 2.66 -8.39 -28.33
CA GLN A 401 3.23 -7.38 -27.46
C GLN A 401 3.67 -6.14 -28.25
N ASP A 402 4.30 -6.32 -29.42
CA ASP A 402 4.69 -5.24 -30.33
C ASP A 402 3.49 -4.44 -30.85
N ASN A 403 2.40 -5.11 -31.18
CA ASN A 403 1.20 -4.43 -31.65
C ASN A 403 0.50 -3.70 -30.50
N ALA A 404 0.36 -4.34 -29.33
CA ALA A 404 -0.26 -3.74 -28.15
C ALA A 404 0.48 -2.45 -27.72
N ILE A 405 1.81 -2.49 -27.62
CA ILE A 405 2.60 -1.32 -27.23
C ILE A 405 2.55 -0.20 -28.27
N GLN A 406 2.47 -0.52 -29.58
CA GLN A 406 2.27 0.49 -30.62
C GLN A 406 0.93 1.20 -30.48
N ARG A 407 -0.14 0.49 -30.09
CA ARG A 407 -1.45 1.10 -29.83
C ARG A 407 -1.43 1.99 -28.60
N TRP A 408 -0.77 1.55 -27.53
CA TRP A 408 -0.52 2.37 -26.36
C TRP A 408 0.25 3.66 -26.72
N ASP A 409 1.39 3.55 -27.41
CA ASP A 409 2.22 4.70 -27.80
C ASP A 409 1.43 5.71 -28.66
N LYS A 410 0.58 5.22 -29.57
CA LYS A 410 -0.32 6.05 -30.38
C LYS A 410 -1.32 6.83 -29.53
N VAL A 411 -1.87 6.19 -28.50
CA VAL A 411 -2.84 6.79 -27.57
C VAL A 411 -2.17 7.78 -26.61
N ALA A 412 -1.09 7.35 -25.95
CA ALA A 412 -0.38 8.14 -24.95
C ALA A 412 0.35 9.33 -25.56
N ARG A 413 0.63 9.29 -26.88
CA ARG A 413 1.40 10.30 -27.64
C ARG A 413 2.81 10.54 -27.10
N THR A 414 3.28 9.62 -26.26
CA THR A 414 4.61 9.59 -25.67
C THR A 414 4.95 8.15 -25.31
N LYS A 415 6.24 7.85 -25.18
CA LYS A 415 6.72 6.51 -24.80
C LYS A 415 6.94 6.47 -23.29
N VAL A 416 5.89 6.21 -22.52
CA VAL A 416 5.98 5.96 -21.07
C VAL A 416 6.43 4.53 -20.81
N PRO A 417 7.29 4.22 -19.82
CA PRO A 417 7.72 2.85 -19.49
C PRO A 417 6.55 1.86 -19.41
N ILE A 418 6.76 0.62 -19.89
CA ILE A 418 5.83 -0.50 -19.71
C ILE A 418 6.39 -1.45 -18.66
N ILE A 419 5.54 -1.93 -17.76
CA ILE A 419 5.88 -3.02 -16.83
C ILE A 419 5.32 -4.34 -17.38
N LEU A 420 6.13 -5.39 -17.33
CA LEU A 420 5.71 -6.78 -17.56
C LEU A 420 6.15 -7.67 -16.39
N TRP A 421 5.34 -8.66 -16.05
CA TRP A 421 5.73 -9.71 -15.12
C TRP A 421 6.87 -10.58 -15.68
N THR A 422 7.68 -11.18 -14.80
CA THR A 422 8.56 -12.27 -15.21
C THR A 422 7.75 -13.41 -15.81
N SER A 423 8.10 -13.85 -17.00
CA SER A 423 7.38 -14.88 -17.73
C SER A 423 8.29 -15.58 -18.74
N ARG A 424 7.71 -16.44 -19.59
CA ARG A 424 8.47 -17.10 -20.65
C ARG A 424 9.02 -16.09 -21.67
N LEU A 425 8.33 -14.97 -21.92
CA LEU A 425 8.81 -13.93 -22.84
C LEU A 425 10.02 -13.17 -22.27
N THR A 426 10.11 -13.06 -20.94
CA THR A 426 11.25 -12.42 -20.26
C THR A 426 12.44 -13.37 -20.05
N ASP A 427 12.34 -14.62 -20.49
CA ASP A 427 13.44 -15.59 -20.43
C ASP A 427 14.38 -15.45 -21.63
N VAL A 428 15.63 -15.88 -21.45
CA VAL A 428 16.57 -16.06 -22.57
C VAL A 428 16.13 -17.25 -23.43
N PRO A 429 16.16 -17.14 -24.78
CA PRO A 429 16.66 -16.01 -25.57
C PRO A 429 15.61 -14.91 -25.87
N TYR A 430 14.33 -15.15 -25.59
CA TYR A 430 13.22 -14.32 -26.07
C TYR A 430 13.26 -12.87 -25.56
N VAL A 431 13.75 -12.64 -24.34
CA VAL A 431 13.94 -11.29 -23.80
C VAL A 431 14.83 -10.41 -24.68
N ASP A 432 15.86 -11.00 -25.30
CA ASP A 432 16.81 -10.27 -26.15
C ASP A 432 16.21 -9.94 -27.52
N ASP A 433 15.21 -10.71 -27.96
CA ASP A 433 14.56 -10.56 -29.27
C ASP A 433 13.37 -9.59 -29.23
N TYR A 434 12.63 -9.53 -28.12
CA TYR A 434 11.34 -8.84 -28.05
C TYR A 434 11.28 -7.66 -27.08
N LEU A 435 12.17 -7.58 -26.08
CA LEU A 435 12.06 -6.58 -25.02
C LEU A 435 13.26 -5.61 -25.00
N ASP A 436 12.97 -4.32 -25.17
CA ASP A 436 13.96 -3.24 -25.00
C ASP A 436 14.04 -2.82 -23.53
N LYS A 437 15.21 -2.96 -22.91
CA LYS A 437 15.48 -2.57 -21.51
C LYS A 437 15.19 -1.10 -21.18
N ASP A 438 15.23 -0.21 -22.18
CA ASP A 438 14.94 1.22 -21.98
C ASP A 438 13.43 1.50 -22.09
N ARG A 439 12.65 0.54 -22.62
CA ARG A 439 11.19 0.60 -22.77
C ARG A 439 10.45 -0.18 -21.68
N TYR A 440 11.03 -1.29 -21.21
CA TYR A 440 10.41 -2.25 -20.31
C TYR A 440 11.07 -2.28 -18.92
N ILE A 441 10.22 -2.32 -17.90
CA ILE A 441 10.56 -2.64 -16.50
C ILE A 441 10.03 -4.05 -16.25
N ILE A 442 10.79 -4.91 -15.58
CA ILE A 442 10.35 -6.27 -15.28
C ILE A 442 9.96 -6.40 -13.81
N GLN A 443 8.72 -6.82 -13.55
CA GLN A 443 8.23 -7.12 -12.22
C GLN A 443 8.49 -8.60 -11.89
N ILE A 444 9.41 -8.82 -10.94
CA ILE A 444 9.86 -10.15 -10.52
C ILE A 444 8.83 -10.75 -9.59
N TRP A 445 8.21 -11.86 -9.98
CA TRP A 445 7.43 -12.67 -9.04
C TRP A 445 8.04 -14.03 -8.74
N THR A 446 9.16 -14.41 -9.38
CA THR A 446 9.94 -15.60 -9.01
C THR A 446 10.46 -15.52 -7.57
N LYS A 447 11.05 -16.60 -7.04
CA LYS A 447 11.75 -16.54 -5.75
C LYS A 447 12.89 -15.52 -5.79
N GLY A 448 13.24 -14.98 -4.61
CA GLY A 448 14.35 -14.03 -4.48
C GLY A 448 15.71 -14.59 -4.91
N ASP A 449 15.90 -15.91 -4.89
CA ASP A 449 17.13 -16.59 -5.31
C ASP A 449 17.11 -17.11 -6.76
N ASP A 450 16.09 -16.76 -7.55
CA ASP A 450 15.97 -17.22 -8.94
C ASP A 450 17.07 -16.59 -9.83
N PRO A 451 17.86 -17.40 -10.58
CA PRO A 451 18.92 -16.89 -11.46
C PRO A 451 18.43 -15.92 -12.53
N LYS A 452 17.13 -15.93 -12.88
CA LYS A 452 16.54 -14.96 -13.83
C LYS A 452 16.73 -13.51 -13.38
N ILE A 453 16.75 -13.25 -12.07
CA ILE A 453 16.98 -11.92 -11.52
C ILE A 453 18.36 -11.41 -11.96
N GLU A 454 19.40 -12.25 -11.82
CA GLU A 454 20.75 -11.89 -12.24
C GLU A 454 20.84 -11.73 -13.76
N ASP A 455 20.19 -12.61 -14.53
CA ASP A 455 20.17 -12.56 -16.00
C ASP A 455 19.55 -11.26 -16.54
N LEU A 456 18.43 -10.82 -15.96
CA LEU A 456 17.75 -9.57 -16.32
C LEU A 456 18.57 -8.34 -15.94
N LEU A 457 19.14 -8.32 -14.73
CA LEU A 457 20.01 -7.21 -14.29
C LEU A 457 21.32 -7.15 -15.11
N ASN A 458 21.86 -8.30 -15.55
CA ASN A 458 23.01 -8.35 -16.46
C ASN A 458 22.70 -7.75 -17.83
N ARG A 459 21.44 -7.84 -18.27
CA ARG A 459 20.94 -7.20 -19.49
C ARG A 459 20.56 -5.74 -19.32
N GLY A 460 20.59 -5.23 -18.09
CA GLY A 460 20.38 -3.82 -17.77
C GLY A 460 18.90 -3.41 -17.64
N PHE A 461 18.00 -4.38 -17.43
CA PHE A 461 16.59 -4.09 -17.14
C PHE A 461 16.44 -3.49 -15.74
N ASN A 462 15.55 -2.52 -15.62
CA ASN A 462 15.10 -2.07 -14.30
C ASN A 462 14.10 -3.08 -13.73
N LEU A 463 14.21 -3.37 -12.43
CA LEU A 463 13.38 -4.37 -11.77
C LEU A 463 12.48 -3.76 -10.69
N ILE A 464 11.29 -4.33 -10.54
CA ILE A 464 10.40 -4.19 -9.38
C ILE A 464 10.27 -5.58 -8.76
N PHE A 465 10.48 -5.73 -7.45
CA PHE A 465 10.37 -7.03 -6.78
C PHE A 465 8.96 -7.26 -6.22
N SER A 466 8.44 -8.44 -6.46
CA SER A 466 7.24 -9.04 -5.87
C SER A 466 7.48 -10.53 -5.66
N ASN A 467 8.69 -10.93 -5.26
CA ASN A 467 9.07 -12.33 -5.17
C ASN A 467 8.14 -13.13 -4.23
N TYR A 468 7.53 -14.21 -4.75
CA TYR A 468 6.41 -14.87 -4.08
C TYR A 468 6.77 -15.49 -2.72
N ASP A 469 8.05 -15.75 -2.46
CA ASP A 469 8.52 -16.29 -1.19
C ASP A 469 8.56 -15.25 -0.05
N ALA A 470 8.36 -13.97 -0.35
CA ALA A 470 8.28 -12.91 0.65
C ALA A 470 7.15 -11.89 0.45
N LEU A 471 6.60 -11.73 -0.76
CA LEU A 471 5.74 -10.60 -1.10
C LEU A 471 4.34 -10.96 -1.62
N TYR A 472 3.97 -12.25 -1.64
CA TYR A 472 2.61 -12.68 -1.99
C TYR A 472 1.74 -12.82 -0.73
N PHE A 473 0.80 -11.89 -0.55
CA PHE A 473 0.03 -11.75 0.68
C PHE A 473 -1.25 -12.60 0.72
N ASP A 474 -1.59 -13.23 -0.40
CA ASP A 474 -2.60 -14.26 -0.58
C ASP A 474 -2.14 -15.65 -0.09
N CYS A 475 -0.84 -15.89 0.14
CA CYS A 475 -0.32 -17.19 0.57
C CYS A 475 -0.73 -17.58 2.00
N GLY A 476 -0.90 -18.89 2.22
CA GLY A 476 -1.05 -19.47 3.56
C GLY A 476 -2.46 -19.94 3.93
N PHE A 477 -3.42 -19.84 3.01
CA PHE A 477 -4.81 -20.24 3.24
C PHE A 477 -5.12 -21.60 2.61
N GLN A 478 -6.35 -22.08 2.77
CA GLN A 478 -6.78 -23.36 2.16
C GLN A 478 -6.80 -23.26 0.64
N GLY A 479 -6.63 -24.37 -0.07
CA GLY A 479 -6.79 -24.38 -1.53
C GLY A 479 -8.23 -24.02 -1.93
N TRP A 480 -8.38 -23.25 -3.02
CA TRP A 480 -9.69 -22.86 -3.54
C TRP A 480 -10.17 -23.76 -4.68
N VAL A 481 -9.24 -24.33 -5.48
CA VAL A 481 -9.50 -25.41 -6.45
C VAL A 481 -8.96 -26.79 -6.04
N SER A 482 -7.96 -26.82 -5.15
CA SER A 482 -7.27 -28.04 -4.72
C SER A 482 -7.53 -28.34 -3.25
N ASP A 483 -7.45 -29.62 -2.87
CA ASP A 483 -7.42 -30.01 -1.47
C ASP A 483 -6.14 -29.47 -0.78
N GLY A 484 -6.21 -29.19 0.52
CA GLY A 484 -5.06 -28.73 1.30
C GLY A 484 -4.92 -27.21 1.33
N HIS A 485 -3.73 -26.69 1.04
CA HIS A 485 -3.44 -25.25 1.09
C HIS A 485 -3.34 -24.65 -0.32
N ASN A 486 -3.42 -23.32 -0.41
CA ASN A 486 -3.16 -22.62 -1.66
C ASN A 486 -1.68 -22.73 -2.08
N TRP A 487 -1.41 -22.45 -3.35
CA TRP A 487 -0.21 -22.91 -4.06
C TRP A 487 1.11 -22.39 -3.48
N CYS A 488 1.12 -21.19 -2.90
CA CYS A 488 2.31 -20.53 -2.37
C CYS A 488 2.42 -20.58 -0.84
N SER A 489 1.59 -21.39 -0.17
CA SER A 489 1.68 -21.61 1.27
C SER A 489 3.09 -22.06 1.71
N PRO A 490 3.56 -21.66 2.92
CA PRO A 490 2.79 -21.15 4.08
C PRO A 490 2.51 -19.64 4.07
N TYR A 491 1.77 -19.16 5.08
CA TYR A 491 1.55 -17.73 5.32
C TYR A 491 2.87 -16.99 5.55
N ILE A 492 3.07 -15.89 4.82
CA ILE A 492 4.27 -15.07 4.94
C ILE A 492 4.10 -14.08 6.09
N GLY A 493 4.90 -14.25 7.14
CA GLY A 493 4.92 -13.35 8.30
C GLY A 493 5.60 -12.01 7.98
N TRP A 494 5.26 -10.96 8.74
CA TRP A 494 5.88 -9.63 8.58
C TRP A 494 7.40 -9.65 8.75
N GLN A 495 7.92 -10.63 9.49
CA GLN A 495 9.35 -10.87 9.69
C GLN A 495 10.05 -11.21 8.37
N THR A 496 9.49 -12.15 7.60
CA THR A 496 10.00 -12.53 6.28
C THR A 496 9.97 -11.35 5.31
N VAL A 497 8.87 -10.58 5.33
CA VAL A 497 8.75 -9.35 4.53
C VAL A 497 9.83 -8.34 4.91
N TYR A 498 10.05 -8.13 6.21
CA TYR A 498 11.06 -7.20 6.70
C TYR A 498 12.49 -7.62 6.32
N GLU A 499 12.78 -8.92 6.34
CA GLU A 499 14.11 -9.48 6.01
C GLU A 499 14.40 -9.56 4.50
N ASN A 500 13.40 -9.35 3.63
CA ASN A 500 13.55 -9.38 2.17
C ASN A 500 14.32 -8.16 1.63
N SER A 501 15.66 -8.18 1.75
CA SER A 501 16.53 -7.07 1.33
C SER A 501 16.80 -7.05 -0.17
N LEU A 502 16.27 -6.05 -0.87
CA LEU A 502 16.50 -5.87 -2.30
C LEU A 502 17.98 -5.61 -2.63
N SER A 503 18.72 -4.94 -1.74
CA SER A 503 20.17 -4.79 -1.88
C SER A 503 20.90 -6.13 -1.85
N ALA A 504 20.44 -7.08 -1.05
CA ALA A 504 20.99 -8.43 -1.03
C ALA A 504 20.62 -9.21 -2.31
N LEU A 505 19.37 -9.12 -2.75
CA LEU A 505 18.89 -9.82 -3.96
C LEU A 505 19.57 -9.33 -5.24
N ALA A 506 19.75 -8.01 -5.40
CA ALA A 506 20.34 -7.43 -6.61
C ALA A 506 21.86 -7.21 -6.53
N GLY A 507 22.45 -7.34 -5.34
CA GLY A 507 23.87 -7.14 -5.09
C GLY A 507 24.40 -5.82 -5.65
N SER A 508 25.49 -5.88 -6.42
CA SER A 508 26.13 -4.69 -7.02
C SER A 508 25.24 -3.90 -8.00
N LYS A 509 24.12 -4.48 -8.45
CA LYS A 509 23.20 -3.89 -9.44
C LYS A 509 21.94 -3.28 -8.81
N VAL A 510 21.90 -3.10 -7.50
CA VAL A 510 20.75 -2.50 -6.77
C VAL A 510 20.25 -1.18 -7.34
N LYS A 511 21.11 -0.38 -8.01
CA LYS A 511 20.70 0.87 -8.67
C LYS A 511 19.68 0.68 -9.81
N GLN A 512 19.57 -0.51 -10.38
CA GLN A 512 18.55 -0.87 -11.38
C GLN A 512 17.22 -1.28 -10.72
N VAL A 513 17.22 -1.51 -9.41
CA VAL A 513 16.02 -1.88 -8.67
C VAL A 513 15.25 -0.61 -8.32
N LEU A 514 14.07 -0.46 -8.88
CA LEU A 514 13.20 0.68 -8.59
C LEU A 514 12.61 0.56 -7.18
N GLY A 515 12.34 -0.68 -6.74
CA GLY A 515 11.87 -1.05 -5.41
C GLY A 515 11.01 -2.32 -5.47
N ALA A 516 9.91 -2.37 -4.73
CA ALA A 516 9.07 -3.56 -4.64
C ALA A 516 7.58 -3.25 -4.43
N GLU A 517 6.76 -4.26 -4.71
CA GLU A 517 5.34 -4.30 -4.41
C GLU A 517 4.96 -5.59 -3.68
N ALA A 518 4.16 -5.49 -2.60
CA ALA A 518 3.46 -6.65 -2.07
C ALA A 518 2.23 -6.94 -2.96
N ALA A 519 2.14 -8.15 -3.51
CA ALA A 519 1.03 -8.57 -4.33
C ALA A 519 -0.09 -9.17 -3.45
N LEU A 520 -1.32 -8.72 -3.66
CA LEU A 520 -2.51 -9.35 -3.10
C LEU A 520 -3.43 -9.78 -4.24
N TRP A 521 -3.20 -11.02 -4.70
CA TRP A 521 -4.13 -11.74 -5.56
C TRP A 521 -5.42 -12.07 -4.79
N SER A 522 -6.56 -12.01 -5.47
CA SER A 522 -7.86 -11.93 -4.80
C SER A 522 -8.74 -13.16 -4.99
N GLU A 523 -8.20 -14.33 -5.38
CA GLU A 523 -8.96 -15.59 -5.49
C GLU A 523 -9.68 -15.93 -4.17
N GLN A 524 -9.10 -15.54 -3.03
CA GLN A 524 -9.64 -15.73 -1.67
C GLN A 524 -9.73 -14.41 -0.87
N VAL A 525 -9.64 -13.30 -1.62
CA VAL A 525 -9.66 -11.86 -1.30
C VAL A 525 -11.03 -11.17 -1.36
N ASP A 526 -11.58 -10.51 -0.35
CA ASP A 526 -12.67 -9.54 -0.57
C ASP A 526 -12.55 -8.31 0.35
N ASP A 527 -13.49 -7.36 0.21
CA ASP A 527 -13.57 -6.13 1.02
C ASP A 527 -13.41 -6.36 2.52
N PHE A 528 -13.89 -7.49 3.06
CA PHE A 528 -13.90 -7.76 4.50
C PHE A 528 -12.57 -8.31 5.01
N ALA A 529 -11.82 -8.99 4.14
CA ALA A 529 -10.51 -9.54 4.49
C ALA A 529 -9.34 -8.62 4.11
N LEU A 530 -9.55 -7.65 3.21
CA LEU A 530 -8.53 -6.76 2.64
C LEU A 530 -7.55 -6.19 3.67
N ASP A 531 -8.07 -5.50 4.70
CA ASP A 531 -7.25 -4.86 5.72
C ASP A 531 -6.31 -5.85 6.43
N SER A 532 -6.84 -7.00 6.84
CA SER A 532 -6.07 -8.01 7.58
C SER A 532 -5.04 -8.72 6.70
N ARG A 533 -5.26 -8.76 5.38
CA ARG A 533 -4.32 -9.34 4.43
C ARG A 533 -3.14 -8.41 4.19
N PHE A 534 -3.37 -7.12 4.01
CA PHE A 534 -2.29 -6.16 3.85
C PHE A 534 -1.57 -5.82 5.15
N TRP A 535 -2.31 -5.61 6.23
CA TRP A 535 -1.77 -4.92 7.40
C TRP A 535 -1.63 -5.86 8.61
N PRO A 536 -0.50 -5.78 9.35
CA PRO A 536 0.59 -4.81 9.25
C PRO A 536 1.79 -5.27 8.41
N ARG A 537 1.69 -6.37 7.65
CA ARG A 537 2.80 -6.89 6.83
C ARG A 537 3.32 -5.86 5.80
N THR A 538 2.41 -5.08 5.22
CA THR A 538 2.75 -3.98 4.30
C THR A 538 3.59 -2.90 4.98
N SER A 539 3.41 -2.66 6.29
CA SER A 539 4.27 -1.75 7.05
C SER A 539 5.72 -2.25 7.12
N ALA A 540 5.94 -3.57 7.18
CA ALA A 540 7.28 -4.15 7.12
C ALA A 540 7.97 -3.87 5.78
N LEU A 541 7.23 -4.05 4.68
CA LEU A 541 7.70 -3.67 3.35
C LEU A 541 8.02 -2.18 3.28
N ALA A 542 7.17 -1.33 3.86
CA ALA A 542 7.37 0.10 3.85
C ALA A 542 8.71 0.54 4.48
N GLU A 543 9.08 -0.01 5.63
CA GLU A 543 10.37 0.32 6.25
C GLU A 543 11.56 -0.29 5.49
N ARG A 544 11.41 -1.51 4.99
CA ARG A 544 12.40 -2.13 4.10
C ARG A 544 12.68 -1.26 2.88
N LEU A 545 11.64 -0.70 2.24
CA LEU A 545 11.81 0.12 1.04
C LEU A 545 12.17 1.58 1.33
N TRP A 546 11.81 2.09 2.50
CA TRP A 546 12.15 3.44 2.92
C TRP A 546 13.60 3.54 3.40
N THR A 547 14.08 2.57 4.19
CA THR A 547 15.41 2.65 4.83
C THR A 547 16.42 1.59 4.43
N ASP A 548 15.96 0.48 3.83
CA ASP A 548 16.76 -0.72 3.58
C ASP A 548 17.69 -1.09 4.75
N PRO A 549 17.13 -1.35 5.94
CA PRO A 549 17.91 -1.46 7.15
C PRO A 549 18.78 -2.73 7.12
N THR A 550 20.00 -2.61 7.67
CA THR A 550 20.85 -3.77 7.98
C THR A 550 20.39 -4.50 9.24
N ASP A 551 19.59 -3.83 10.06
CA ASP A 551 18.98 -4.36 11.28
C ASP A 551 17.97 -5.46 10.93
N THR A 552 17.75 -6.38 11.86
CA THR A 552 16.79 -7.48 11.70
C THR A 552 15.38 -7.03 12.11
N TRP A 553 14.38 -7.86 11.83
CA TRP A 553 13.01 -7.57 12.29
C TRP A 553 12.90 -7.51 13.82
N ARG A 554 13.81 -8.15 14.55
CA ARG A 554 13.84 -8.13 16.02
C ARG A 554 14.10 -6.73 16.56
N ASP A 555 14.98 -5.99 15.89
CA ASP A 555 15.31 -4.62 16.26
C ASP A 555 14.10 -3.69 16.00
N ALA A 556 13.29 -4.01 15.00
CA ALA A 556 12.08 -3.28 14.65
C ALA A 556 10.80 -3.72 15.40
N GLU A 557 10.84 -4.83 16.14
CA GLU A 557 9.66 -5.49 16.74
C GLU A 557 8.87 -4.55 17.65
N SER A 558 9.56 -3.81 18.53
CA SER A 558 8.94 -2.86 19.44
C SER A 558 8.17 -1.76 18.71
N ARG A 559 8.76 -1.19 17.63
CA ARG A 559 8.16 -0.13 16.82
C ARG A 559 7.00 -0.67 15.98
N MET A 560 7.14 -1.85 15.39
CA MET A 560 6.10 -2.51 14.60
C MET A 560 4.84 -2.75 15.44
N LEU A 561 5.00 -3.26 16.66
CA LEU A 561 3.87 -3.51 17.56
C LEU A 561 3.09 -2.24 17.91
N ILE A 562 3.79 -1.12 18.14
CA ILE A 562 3.15 0.18 18.38
C ILE A 562 2.52 0.73 17.10
N HIS A 563 3.19 0.58 15.95
CA HIS A 563 2.67 1.04 14.67
C HIS A 563 1.39 0.30 14.26
N ARG A 564 1.30 -1.01 14.52
CA ARG A 564 0.07 -1.78 14.30
C ARG A 564 -1.12 -1.19 15.05
N GLU A 565 -0.93 -0.76 16.30
CA GLU A 565 -2.01 -0.10 17.06
C GLU A 565 -2.40 1.24 16.43
N ARG A 566 -1.46 2.00 15.84
CA ARG A 566 -1.79 3.22 15.09
C ARG A 566 -2.66 2.96 13.88
N LEU A 567 -2.43 1.85 13.16
CA LEU A 567 -3.29 1.45 12.04
C LEU A 567 -4.73 1.21 12.56
N VAL A 568 -4.87 0.48 13.67
CA VAL A 568 -6.18 0.20 14.30
C VAL A 568 -6.86 1.47 14.81
N GLU A 569 -6.12 2.39 15.42
CA GLU A 569 -6.62 3.71 15.85
C GLU A 569 -7.23 4.48 14.66
N ASN A 570 -6.63 4.34 13.47
CA ASN A 570 -7.09 4.97 12.23
C ASN A 570 -8.10 4.12 11.45
N GLY A 571 -8.71 3.12 12.09
CA GLY A 571 -9.80 2.34 11.51
C GLY A 571 -9.38 1.23 10.54
N ILE A 572 -8.08 0.97 10.40
CA ILE A 572 -7.56 -0.15 9.62
C ILE A 572 -7.65 -1.42 10.46
N ALA A 573 -8.35 -2.44 9.98
CA ALA A 573 -8.50 -3.73 10.67
C ALA A 573 -7.24 -4.60 10.50
N ALA A 574 -6.09 -4.05 10.90
CA ALA A 574 -4.79 -4.71 10.82
C ALA A 574 -4.76 -5.97 11.69
N ASP A 575 -4.13 -7.03 11.18
CA ASP A 575 -4.04 -8.30 11.90
C ASP A 575 -3.23 -8.16 13.20
N SER A 576 -3.52 -9.03 14.16
CA SER A 576 -2.88 -9.01 15.48
C SER A 576 -1.56 -9.77 15.42
N LEU A 577 -0.44 -9.09 15.71
CA LEU A 577 0.89 -9.70 15.68
C LEU A 577 1.20 -10.55 16.93
N GLN A 578 0.83 -10.04 18.11
CA GLN A 578 1.17 -10.63 19.41
C GLN A 578 0.08 -10.30 20.44
N PRO A 579 0.04 -11.01 21.58
CA PRO A 579 -0.78 -10.60 22.71
C PRO A 579 -0.47 -9.16 23.11
N GLN A 580 -1.51 -8.36 23.40
CA GLN A 580 -1.36 -6.99 23.88
C GLN A 580 -0.47 -6.87 25.14
N TRP A 581 -0.39 -7.95 25.92
CA TRP A 581 0.52 -8.04 27.06
C TRP A 581 1.99 -7.85 26.65
N CYS A 582 2.43 -8.39 25.50
CA CYS A 582 3.81 -8.21 25.01
C CYS A 582 4.11 -6.75 24.68
N ILE A 583 3.13 -6.02 24.13
CA ILE A 583 3.25 -4.58 23.84
C ILE A 583 3.47 -3.79 25.15
N GLN A 584 2.77 -4.20 26.22
CA GLN A 584 2.83 -3.60 27.55
C GLN A 584 4.01 -4.08 28.43
N ASN A 585 4.75 -5.11 28.03
CA ASN A 585 5.85 -5.67 28.82
C ASN A 585 7.02 -5.97 27.89
N GLU A 586 7.69 -4.90 27.47
CA GLU A 586 8.74 -4.95 26.46
C GLU A 586 9.88 -5.91 26.85
N GLY A 587 10.19 -6.85 25.95
CA GLY A 587 11.26 -7.82 26.15
C GLY A 587 10.86 -9.06 26.96
N ASP A 588 9.64 -9.13 27.49
CA ASP A 588 9.14 -10.29 28.24
C ASP A 588 8.43 -11.33 27.37
N CYS A 589 8.43 -11.13 26.04
CA CYS A 589 8.00 -12.12 25.04
C CYS A 589 9.16 -12.55 24.14
N PRO A 590 10.28 -13.07 24.70
CA PRO A 590 11.43 -13.46 23.90
C PRO A 590 11.15 -14.71 23.08
N ASN A 591 11.92 -14.91 22.00
CA ASN A 591 12.05 -16.23 21.41
C ASN A 591 12.85 -17.11 22.37
N LEU A 592 12.24 -18.18 22.88
CA LEU A 592 12.93 -19.14 23.75
C LEU A 592 13.50 -20.34 22.97
N LEU A 593 13.58 -20.22 21.64
CA LEU A 593 14.03 -21.27 20.73
C LEU A 593 15.30 -20.86 19.99
#